data_AF-A0A8X6S012-F1
#
_entry.id   AF-A0A8X6S012-F1
#
_cell.length_a   1.000
_cell.length_b   1.000
_cell.length_c   1.000
_cell.angle_alpha   90.00
_cell.angle_beta   90.00
_cell.angle_gamma   90.00
#
_symmetry.space_group_name_H-M   'P 1'
#
loop_
_entity.id
_entity.type
_entity.pdbx_description
1 polymer ?
#
loop_
_entity_poly.entity_id
_entity_poly.type
_entity_poly.pdbx_seq_one_letter_code
_entity_poly.pdbx_strand_id
1 'polypeptide(L)'
;MDEILTTARDLELEVNEDDKDELIMGHEDELTIELQEILNEEHQEIQRNVSPSEQEEDERGPMPTSAIKDLFKKWDAVRAMFLE
;
A
#
# COMPACT_ATOMS: atom_id res chain seq x y z
N MET A 1 2.68 32.38 21.78
CA MET A 1 3.59 33.29 21.07
C MET A 1 4.13 32.49 19.91
N ASP A 2 4.16 33.04 18.71
CA ASP A 2 4.62 32.30 17.53
C ASP A 2 6.13 32.05 17.65
N GLU A 3 6.55 30.78 17.64
CA GLU A 3 7.95 30.40 17.85
C GLU A 3 8.87 30.86 16.72
N ILE A 4 8.38 30.89 15.48
CA ILE A 4 9.14 31.35 14.31
C ILE A 4 9.37 32.85 14.41
N LEU A 5 8.31 33.62 14.67
CA LEU A 5 8.44 35.07 14.84
C LEU A 5 9.24 35.46 16.09
N THR A 6 9.16 34.65 17.15
CA THR A 6 9.97 34.86 18.36
C THR A 6 11.44 34.61 18.07
N THR A 7 11.76 33.52 17.38
CA THR A 7 13.14 33.19 16.98
C THR A 7 13.69 34.24 16.01
N ALA A 8 12.89 34.68 15.03
CA ALA A 8 13.28 35.74 14.11
C ALA A 8 13.59 37.04 14.87
N ARG A 9 12.77 37.41 15.85
CA ARG A 9 13.01 38.57 16.71
C ARG A 9 14.31 38.42 17.52
N ASP A 10 14.55 37.25 18.11
CA ASP A 10 15.77 36.98 18.89
C ASP A 10 17.03 37.06 18.02
N LEU A 11 16.90 36.78 16.72
CA LEU A 11 17.95 36.92 15.71
C LEU A 11 18.00 38.32 15.07
N GLU A 12 17.22 39.27 15.57
CA GLU A 12 17.10 40.64 15.03
C GLU A 12 16.69 40.68 13.54
N LEU A 13 15.95 39.67 13.07
CA LEU A 13 15.42 39.60 11.71
C LEU A 13 14.07 40.31 11.62
N GLU A 14 13.89 41.10 10.56
CA GLU A 14 12.60 41.68 10.20
C GLU A 14 11.79 40.64 9.42
N VAL A 15 10.93 39.92 10.14
CA VAL A 15 10.05 38.88 9.60
C VAL A 15 8.61 39.23 10.01
N ASN A 16 7.72 39.25 9.03
CA ASN A 16 6.28 39.43 9.23
C ASN A 16 5.52 38.09 9.07
N GLU A 17 4.20 38.12 9.22
CA GLU A 17 3.38 36.90 9.09
C GLU A 17 3.40 36.33 7.67
N ASP A 18 3.42 37.18 6.65
CA ASP A 18 3.45 36.75 5.24
C ASP A 18 4.79 36.05 4.93
N ASP A 19 5.91 36.55 5.45
CA ASP A 19 7.24 35.92 5.30
C ASP A 19 7.30 34.54 5.98
N LYS A 20 6.63 34.41 7.12
CA LYS A 20 6.49 33.12 7.83
C LYS A 20 5.64 32.16 7.02
N ASP A 21 4.51 32.61 6.49
CA ASP A 21 3.62 31.77 5.68
C ASP A 21 4.30 31.31 4.39
N GLU A 22 5.07 32.18 3.74
CA GLU A 22 5.91 31.81 2.58
C GLU A 22 6.94 30.73 2.95
N LEU A 23 7.62 30.88 4.08
CA LEU A 23 8.58 29.90 4.58
C LEU A 23 7.92 28.53 4.84
N ILE A 24 6.73 28.52 5.44
CA ILE A 24 5.98 27.28 5.73
C ILE A 24 5.56 26.59 4.43
N MET A 25 4.97 27.34 3.49
CA MET A 25 4.53 26.78 2.20
C MET A 25 5.71 26.19 1.41
N GLY A 26 6.84 26.90 1.35
CA GLY A 26 8.04 26.40 0.66
C GLY A 26 8.55 25.07 1.25
N HIS A 27 8.54 24.94 2.58
CA HIS A 27 8.95 23.70 3.24
C HIS A 27 7.91 22.58 3.11
N GLU A 28 6.62 22.90 3.05
CA GLU A 28 5.57 21.91 2.79
C GLU A 28 5.71 21.29 1.40
N ASP A 29 6.01 22.11 0.39
CA ASP A 29 6.25 21.64 -0.98
C ASP A 29 7.49 20.74 -1.06
N GLU A 30 8.61 21.14 -0.46
CA GLU A 30 9.84 20.35 -0.42
C GLU A 30 9.62 19.00 0.28
N LEU A 31 8.99 19.02 1.46
CA LEU A 31 8.68 17.80 2.20
C LEU A 31 7.72 16.87 1.44
N THR A 32 6.76 17.44 0.70
CA THR A 32 5.84 16.66 -0.13
C THR A 32 6.58 15.90 -1.22
N ILE A 33 7.56 16.55 -1.86
CA ILE A 33 8.39 15.93 -2.90
C ILE A 33 9.24 14.80 -2.30
N GLU A 34 9.94 15.06 -1.20
CA GLU A 34 10.79 14.04 -0.54
C GLU A 34 9.98 12.81 -0.11
N LEU A 35 8.81 13.02 0.49
CA LEU A 35 7.93 11.91 0.89
C LEU A 35 7.41 11.11 -0.31
N GLN A 36 7.15 11.77 -1.44
CA GLN A 36 6.76 11.10 -2.67
C GLN A 36 7.90 10.27 -3.26
N GLU A 37 9.14 10.73 -3.18
CA GLU A 37 10.32 9.97 -3.59
C GLU A 37 10.50 8.71 -2.73
N ILE A 38 10.42 8.84 -1.40
CA ILE A 38 10.50 7.71 -0.47
C ILE A 38 9.41 6.67 -0.77
N LEU A 39 8.17 7.11 -0.99
CA LEU A 39 7.07 6.21 -1.34
C LEU A 39 7.32 5.49 -2.66
N ASN A 40 7.92 6.16 -3.64
CA ASN A 40 8.25 5.55 -4.92
C ASN A 40 9.39 4.52 -4.79
N GLU A 41 10.41 4.84 -3.97
CA GLU A 41 11.49 3.90 -3.64
C GLU A 41 10.96 2.64 -2.95
N GLU A 42 10.08 2.79 -1.96
CA GLU A 42 9.43 1.67 -1.27
C GLU A 42 8.66 0.78 -2.25
N HIS A 43 7.85 1.38 -3.15
CA HIS A 43 7.13 0.62 -4.16
C HIS A 43 8.05 -0.14 -5.12
N GLN A 44 9.15 0.48 -5.55
CA GLN A 44 10.13 -0.18 -6.41
C GLN A 44 10.85 -1.33 -5.69
N GLU A 45 11.19 -1.14 -4.42
CA GLU A 45 11.78 -2.20 -3.60
C GLU A 45 10.83 -3.38 -3.43
N ILE A 46 9.55 -3.12 -3.12
CA ILE A 46 8.52 -4.17 -3.05
C ILE A 46 8.44 -4.92 -4.39
N GLN A 47 8.34 -4.21 -5.51
CA GLN A 47 8.27 -4.84 -6.84
C GLN A 47 9.53 -5.66 -7.17
N ARG A 48 10.71 -5.20 -6.76
CA ARG A 48 11.98 -5.92 -6.95
C ARG A 48 12.07 -7.18 -6.07
N ASN A 49 11.48 -7.14 -4.88
CA ASN A 49 11.53 -8.23 -3.90
C ASN A 49 10.41 -9.27 -4.11
N VAL A 50 9.39 -8.98 -4.92
CA VAL A 50 8.48 -10.01 -5.44
C VAL A 50 9.27 -10.94 -6.36
N SER A 51 9.66 -12.11 -5.83
CA SER A 51 10.28 -13.16 -6.62
C SER A 51 9.31 -13.69 -7.67
N PRO A 52 9.75 -13.98 -8.92
CA PRO A 52 8.92 -14.65 -9.92
C PRO A 52 8.40 -16.03 -9.50
N SER A 53 8.91 -16.58 -8.39
CA SER A 53 8.55 -17.89 -7.84
C SER A 53 7.12 -17.98 -7.29
N GLU A 54 6.38 -16.87 -7.17
CA GLU A 54 4.94 -16.90 -6.83
C GLU A 54 4.05 -16.94 -8.08
N GLN A 55 4.62 -16.95 -9.29
CA GLN A 55 3.93 -17.49 -10.46
C GLN A 55 4.06 -19.01 -10.43
N GLU A 56 3.38 -19.65 -9.48
CA GLU A 56 3.06 -21.07 -9.63
C GLU A 56 2.33 -21.22 -10.96
N GLU A 57 3.02 -21.86 -11.91
CA GLU A 57 2.42 -22.45 -13.08
C GLU A 57 1.21 -23.26 -12.60
N ASP A 58 0.02 -22.92 -13.10
CA ASP A 58 -1.16 -23.78 -12.98
C ASP A 58 -0.93 -25.01 -13.89
N GLU A 59 0.02 -25.87 -13.49
CA GLU A 59 0.33 -27.18 -14.07
C GLU A 59 -0.75 -28.22 -13.70
N ARG A 60 -1.93 -27.79 -13.25
CA ARG A 60 -3.09 -28.66 -13.19
C ARG A 60 -3.63 -28.87 -14.60
N GLY A 61 -2.97 -29.79 -15.32
CA GLY A 61 -3.53 -30.43 -16.51
C GLY A 61 -5.00 -30.82 -16.28
N PRO A 62 -5.83 -30.90 -17.33
CA PRO A 62 -7.27 -30.93 -17.22
C PRO A 62 -7.72 -31.96 -16.18
N MET A 63 -8.23 -31.45 -15.06
CA MET A 63 -8.69 -32.26 -13.93
C MET A 63 -9.58 -33.38 -14.48
N PRO A 64 -9.24 -34.68 -14.27
CA PRO A 64 -10.04 -35.76 -14.81
C PRO A 64 -11.47 -35.62 -14.27
N THR A 65 -12.42 -35.39 -15.18
CA THR A 65 -13.83 -35.13 -14.85
C THR A 65 -14.49 -36.28 -14.07
N SER A 66 -13.85 -37.44 -13.99
CA SER A 66 -14.23 -38.54 -13.10
C SER A 66 -14.20 -38.15 -11.61
N ALA A 67 -13.17 -37.44 -11.16
CA ALA A 67 -13.03 -37.03 -9.75
C ALA A 67 -14.15 -36.06 -9.34
N ILE A 68 -14.52 -35.15 -10.23
CA ILE A 68 -15.64 -34.20 -10.03
C ILE A 68 -16.97 -34.97 -9.98
N LYS A 69 -17.18 -35.94 -10.88
CA LYS A 69 -18.39 -36.78 -10.87
C LYS A 69 -18.53 -37.61 -9.59
N ASP A 70 -17.44 -38.15 -9.08
CA ASP A 70 -17.45 -38.93 -7.84
C ASP A 70 -17.69 -38.04 -6.60
N LEU A 71 -17.20 -36.80 -6.63
CA LEU A 71 -17.51 -35.81 -5.60
C LEU A 71 -19.01 -35.50 -5.57
N PHE A 72 -19.63 -35.26 -6.72
CA PHE A 72 -21.08 -35.00 -6.80
C PHE A 72 -21.91 -36.19 -6.31
N LYS A 73 -21.54 -37.43 -6.67
CA LYS A 73 -22.23 -38.63 -6.16
C LYS A 73 -22.16 -38.75 -4.63
N LYS A 74 -20.98 -38.49 -4.04
CA LYS A 74 -20.81 -38.50 -2.59
C LYS A 74 -21.64 -37.40 -1.92
N TRP A 75 -21.70 -36.22 -2.54
CA TRP A 75 -22.51 -35.11 -2.06
C TRP A 75 -24.01 -35.43 -2.10
N ASP A 76 -24.50 -36.07 -3.17
CA ASP A 76 -25.90 -36.51 -3.26
C ASP A 76 -26.22 -37.58 -2.23
N ALA A 77 -25.29 -38.51 -1.97
CA ALA A 77 -25.46 -39.52 -0.92
C ALA A 77 -25.54 -38.89 0.48
N VAL A 78 -24.69 -37.91 0.77
CA VAL A 78 -24.77 -37.13 2.03
C VAL A 78 -26.11 -36.40 2.10
N ARG A 79 -26.51 -35.69 1.03
CA ARG A 79 -27.80 -34.97 0.99
C ARG A 79 -28.99 -35.89 1.22
N ALA A 80 -28.97 -37.12 0.67
CA ALA A 80 -30.01 -38.11 0.89
C ALA A 80 -30.08 -38.60 2.34
N MET A 81 -28.94 -38.70 3.04
CA MET A 81 -28.91 -39.10 4.46
C MET A 81 -29.42 -38.03 5.43
N PHE A 82 -29.52 -36.76 5.00
CA PHE A 82 -29.91 -35.63 5.85
C PHE A 82 -31.31 -35.06 5.55
N LEU A 83 -32.04 -35.61 4.56
CA LEU A 83 -33.38 -35.16 4.15
C LEU A 83 -34.49 -36.20 4.34
N GLU A 84 -34.22 -37.28 5.08
CA GLU A 84 -35.20 -38.23 5.63
C GLU A 84 -35.39 -37.97 7.13
#